data_AF-A0A2E3W0U0-F1
#
_entry.id   AF-A0A2E3W0U0-F1
#
_cell.length_a   1.000
_cell.length_b   1.000
_cell.length_c   1.000
_cell.angle_alpha   90.00
_cell.angle_beta   90.00
_cell.angle_gamma   90.00
#
_symmetry.space_group_name_H-M   'P 1'
#
loop_
_entity.id
_entity.type
_entity.pdbx_description
1 polymer ?
#
loop_
_entity_poly.entity_id
_entity_poly.type
_entity_poly.pdbx_seq_one_letter_code
_entity_poly.pdbx_strand_id
1 'polypeptide(L)'
;MLEKLSKNNNIRLMKNGVYYIFEDGAPVLNYLELLSGKYAEDTFEDYISYRLGVTNKELSQDLKANIANKMREKLIRFKEGEDLVSDIKSDEDWLYMPTFLLLSQGGDDRSTIDPNTLKNKYHTSTLPLYDYQRSSCTSSSVSLETYLHIEQNHFELMAAHAIGELDKETLLHKQRDEIFSFYVSPLIKEKVSLISTPSGTDVEFLCTWLGLSRHEELFKKEHKKVCVFVNGDLEVGSGTKLAAGLNHFSGRAPIGHDLKKGENVVDDSNLDVIVQSFHTRDEQTNVINSKASEQKLYDKVKEQVEDDRVVVFHYVHASKTGVCIPSYDMAMKIKKDFGDKVVMIVDAAQMRLRSDSVEQYLELGMNVIVTGSKFIGGAPFSGALLLNEHDTKTLIESKMELPSEYDQYFDEFGINEIFKRSPSSKTWSNWGLYMRWEVALHEMKQFDSIPVEFSNLFILKWGKRVEKMIESGKFKVNILKESALLPSDDSSLSQANSIIPFEIETTPAFSQDQLKKIHAAMTVKRFPEDIVCEIGQPVQISTGDKKRFALRVALGAKNVTDAYRGTSSYNFDDCLEYLINNDQKLLNKLFDLVEEEVNANQ
;
A
#
# COMPACT_ATOMS: atom_id res chain seq x y z
N MET A 1 -10.05 -4.97 26.03
CA MET A 1 -9.50 -3.65 25.65
C MET A 1 -10.60 -2.72 25.12
N LEU A 2 -11.30 -3.08 24.03
CA LEU A 2 -12.50 -2.36 23.55
C LEU A 2 -13.64 -2.29 24.60
N GLU A 3 -13.85 -3.34 25.41
CA GLU A 3 -14.80 -3.30 26.54
C GLU A 3 -14.37 -2.42 27.74
N LYS A 4 -13.09 -2.07 27.85
CA LYS A 4 -12.62 -1.10 28.85
C LYS A 4 -12.65 0.32 28.29
N LEU A 5 -12.35 0.47 26.99
CA LEU A 5 -12.61 1.72 26.26
C LEU A 5 -14.11 2.08 26.31
N SER A 6 -15.00 1.10 26.21
CA SER A 6 -16.45 1.31 26.36
C SER A 6 -16.94 1.58 27.78
N LYS A 7 -16.16 1.23 28.80
CA LYS A 7 -16.53 1.41 30.23
C LYS A 7 -16.00 2.71 30.82
N ASN A 8 -14.97 3.31 30.23
CA ASN A 8 -14.41 4.60 30.69
C ASN A 8 -14.80 5.79 29.81
N ASN A 9 -15.19 5.58 28.55
CA ASN A 9 -15.76 6.59 27.65
C ASN A 9 -17.03 5.99 27.05
N ASN A 10 -18.27 6.38 27.40
CA ASN A 10 -19.51 5.71 26.94
C ASN A 10 -19.61 5.47 25.42
N ILE A 11 -19.00 4.38 24.95
CA ILE A 11 -19.05 3.86 23.60
C ILE A 11 -20.04 2.70 23.64
N ARG A 12 -21.20 2.85 22.99
CA ARG A 12 -22.14 1.72 22.79
C ARG A 12 -21.80 1.05 21.47
N LEU A 13 -21.09 -0.07 21.56
CA LEU A 13 -20.99 -1.06 20.48
C LEU A 13 -22.39 -1.65 20.23
N MET A 14 -23.04 -1.28 19.13
CA MET A 14 -24.21 -2.02 18.66
C MET A 14 -23.77 -3.15 17.73
N LYS A 15 -24.37 -4.34 17.92
CA LYS A 15 -24.35 -5.44 16.95
C LYS A 15 -24.70 -4.86 15.58
N ASN A 16 -23.73 -4.85 14.65
CA ASN A 16 -23.80 -4.48 13.22
C ASN A 16 -22.72 -3.47 12.73
N GLY A 17 -21.66 -3.19 13.50
CA GLY A 17 -20.56 -2.35 12.99
C GLY A 17 -20.91 -0.86 12.92
N VAL A 18 -21.79 -0.41 13.82
CA VAL A 18 -22.17 1.00 13.99
C VAL A 18 -21.44 1.53 15.21
N TYR A 19 -20.71 2.63 15.04
CA TYR A 19 -20.14 3.37 16.16
C TYR A 19 -21.14 4.43 16.62
N TYR A 20 -21.61 4.34 17.87
CA TYR A 20 -22.21 5.45 18.59
C TYR A 20 -21.28 5.82 19.75
N ILE A 21 -20.84 7.08 19.82
CA ILE A 21 -20.28 7.67 21.04
C ILE A 21 -21.31 8.66 21.58
N PHE A 22 -21.73 8.46 22.83
CA PHE A 22 -22.40 9.49 23.63
C PHE A 22 -21.89 9.40 25.07
N GLU A 23 -20.91 10.24 25.39
CA GLU A 23 -20.84 10.99 26.66
C GLU A 23 -20.20 12.37 26.47
N ASP A 24 -19.44 12.55 25.39
CA ASP A 24 -18.73 13.78 25.04
C ASP A 24 -19.44 14.60 23.94
N GLY A 25 -20.54 14.07 23.38
CA GLY A 25 -21.39 14.78 22.41
C GLY A 25 -21.01 14.69 20.92
N ALA A 26 -20.10 13.79 20.51
CA ALA A 26 -19.69 13.63 19.11
C ALA A 26 -20.47 12.53 18.34
N PRO A 27 -21.37 12.86 17.39
CA PRO A 27 -21.94 11.87 16.49
C PRO A 27 -20.85 11.26 15.60
N VAL A 28 -20.81 9.92 15.49
CA VAL A 28 -20.04 9.19 14.47
C VAL A 28 -21.04 8.59 13.50
N LEU A 29 -20.95 8.96 12.22
CA LEU A 29 -21.92 8.55 11.23
C LEU A 29 -21.54 7.22 10.59
N ASN A 30 -22.42 6.23 10.68
CA ASN A 30 -22.30 5.04 9.85
C ASN A 30 -22.84 5.33 8.44
N TYR A 31 -21.93 5.51 7.48
CA TYR A 31 -22.28 5.70 6.08
C TYR A 31 -23.14 4.57 5.51
N LEU A 32 -22.98 3.30 5.95
CA LEU A 32 -23.85 2.19 5.52
C LEU A 32 -25.30 2.40 5.94
N GLU A 33 -25.51 2.88 7.16
CA GLU A 33 -26.86 3.07 7.69
C GLU A 33 -27.53 4.32 7.10
N LEU A 34 -26.75 5.38 6.85
CA LEU A 34 -27.21 6.53 6.06
C LEU A 34 -27.61 6.08 4.65
N LEU A 35 -26.78 5.28 4.00
CA LEU A 35 -27.07 4.70 2.68
C LEU A 35 -28.31 3.80 2.72
N SER A 36 -28.60 3.10 3.82
CA SER A 36 -29.83 2.32 3.94
C SER A 36 -31.12 3.14 4.16
N GLY A 37 -31.03 4.47 4.31
CA GLY A 37 -32.17 5.33 4.60
C GLY A 37 -32.71 5.18 6.03
N LYS A 38 -31.89 4.63 6.93
CA LYS A 38 -32.28 4.33 8.31
C LYS A 38 -32.31 5.57 9.22
N TYR A 39 -31.63 6.65 8.81
CA TYR A 39 -31.57 7.92 9.53
C TYR A 39 -32.45 8.99 8.91
N ALA A 40 -32.99 9.89 9.73
CA ALA A 40 -33.70 11.09 9.27
C ALA A 40 -32.72 12.08 8.59
N GLU A 41 -33.23 12.93 7.71
CA GLU A 41 -32.42 13.93 6.99
C GLU A 41 -31.62 14.83 7.94
N ASP A 42 -32.25 15.26 9.03
CA ASP A 42 -31.65 16.10 10.07
C ASP A 42 -30.39 15.46 10.68
N THR A 43 -30.31 14.13 10.77
CA THR A 43 -29.17 13.42 11.37
C THR A 43 -27.87 13.60 10.58
N PHE A 44 -27.94 13.72 9.25
CA PHE A 44 -26.75 13.94 8.43
C PHE A 44 -26.26 15.38 8.54
N GLU A 45 -27.18 16.34 8.54
CA GLU A 45 -26.84 17.77 8.70
C GLU A 45 -26.31 18.08 10.09
N ASP A 46 -26.87 17.46 11.13
CA ASP A 46 -26.36 17.53 12.49
C ASP A 46 -24.92 17.00 12.58
N TYR A 47 -24.63 15.88 11.91
CA TYR A 47 -23.29 15.30 11.85
C TYR A 47 -22.30 16.26 11.19
N ILE A 48 -22.61 16.77 10.00
CA ILE A 48 -21.74 17.70 9.28
C ILE A 48 -21.54 18.99 10.10
N SER A 49 -22.62 19.52 10.67
CA SER A 49 -22.61 20.73 11.49
C SER A 49 -21.76 20.55 12.75
N TYR A 50 -21.82 19.38 13.37
CA TYR A 50 -20.98 19.01 14.49
C TYR A 50 -19.51 18.96 14.09
N ARG A 51 -19.15 18.22 13.03
CA ARG A 51 -17.76 18.06 12.59
C ARG A 51 -17.11 19.39 12.20
N LEU A 52 -17.87 20.24 11.51
CA LEU A 52 -17.45 21.61 11.20
C LEU A 52 -17.39 22.50 12.46
N GLY A 53 -18.27 22.28 13.44
CA GLY A 53 -18.29 23.02 14.71
C GLY A 53 -17.14 22.68 15.66
N VAL A 54 -16.53 21.50 15.53
CA VAL A 54 -15.32 21.10 16.28
C VAL A 54 -14.05 21.69 15.68
N THR A 55 -14.10 22.21 14.46
CA THR A 55 -12.96 22.92 13.88
C THR A 55 -12.69 24.23 14.63
N ASN A 56 -11.43 24.70 14.64
CA ASN A 56 -11.07 25.99 15.23
C ASN A 56 -11.54 27.20 14.40
N LYS A 57 -12.46 27.02 13.46
CA LYS A 57 -12.90 28.02 12.49
C LYS A 57 -14.41 28.27 12.65
N GLU A 58 -14.80 29.54 12.71
CA GLU A 58 -16.22 29.92 12.75
C GLU A 58 -16.82 29.90 11.34
N LEU A 59 -17.85 29.06 11.12
CA LEU A 59 -18.59 28.95 9.87
C LEU A 59 -20.06 29.28 10.09
N SER A 60 -20.66 30.02 9.16
CA SER A 60 -22.10 30.33 9.20
C SER A 60 -22.95 29.07 9.03
N GLN A 61 -24.18 29.09 9.54
CA GLN A 61 -25.11 27.97 9.39
C GLN A 61 -25.43 27.67 7.92
N ASP A 62 -25.57 28.71 7.09
CA ASP A 62 -25.81 28.56 5.64
C ASP A 62 -24.67 27.82 4.95
N LEU A 63 -23.42 28.11 5.34
CA LEU A 63 -22.24 27.47 4.77
C LEU A 63 -22.15 25.99 5.18
N LYS A 64 -22.44 25.68 6.45
CA LYS A 64 -22.53 24.30 6.95
C LYS A 64 -23.60 23.50 6.21
N ALA A 65 -24.79 24.08 6.02
CA ALA A 65 -25.89 23.46 5.29
C ALA A 65 -25.54 23.23 3.81
N ASN A 66 -24.86 24.17 3.16
CA ASN A 66 -24.39 24.01 1.78
C ASN A 66 -23.38 22.85 1.65
N ILE A 67 -22.40 22.76 2.56
CA ILE A 67 -21.44 21.65 2.60
C ILE A 67 -22.18 20.31 2.76
N ALA A 68 -23.11 20.24 3.72
CA ALA A 68 -23.91 19.03 3.94
C ALA A 68 -24.68 18.62 2.68
N ASN A 69 -25.36 19.55 2.01
CA ASN A 69 -26.11 19.26 0.79
C ASN A 69 -25.22 18.71 -0.34
N LYS A 70 -24.06 19.31 -0.57
CA LYS A 70 -23.09 18.83 -1.58
C LYS A 70 -22.59 17.42 -1.26
N MET A 71 -22.21 17.15 -0.01
CA MET A 71 -21.76 15.82 0.41
C MET A 71 -22.88 14.77 0.27
N ARG A 72 -24.13 15.15 0.58
CA ARG A 72 -25.31 14.29 0.45
C ARG A 72 -25.54 13.89 -1.01
N GLU A 73 -25.48 14.85 -1.92
CA GLU A 73 -25.65 14.62 -3.36
C GLU A 73 -24.63 13.59 -3.87
N LYS A 74 -23.35 13.75 -3.54
CA LYS A 74 -22.30 12.79 -3.90
C LYS A 74 -22.60 11.41 -3.33
N LEU A 75 -23.03 11.32 -2.07
CA LEU A 75 -23.33 10.03 -1.44
C LEU A 75 -24.52 9.31 -2.10
N ILE A 76 -25.58 10.04 -2.48
CA ILE A 76 -26.74 9.47 -3.19
C ILE A 76 -26.29 8.89 -4.53
N ARG A 77 -25.51 9.65 -5.31
CA ARG A 77 -25.01 9.21 -6.62
C ARG A 77 -24.10 7.98 -6.51
N PHE A 78 -23.22 7.96 -5.52
CA PHE A 78 -22.42 6.76 -5.21
C PHE A 78 -23.30 5.53 -4.94
N LYS A 79 -24.37 5.70 -4.16
CA LYS A 79 -25.33 4.62 -3.87
C LYS A 79 -26.02 4.10 -5.12
N GLU A 80 -26.32 4.99 -6.05
CA GLU A 80 -26.95 4.67 -7.34
C GLU A 80 -25.96 3.99 -8.31
N GLY A 81 -24.70 3.81 -7.90
CA GLY A 81 -23.65 3.15 -8.68
C GLY A 81 -22.94 4.10 -9.63
N GLU A 82 -23.12 5.41 -9.49
CA GLU A 82 -22.37 6.37 -10.28
C GLU A 82 -20.89 6.37 -9.90
N ASP A 83 -20.07 6.45 -10.94
CA ASP A 83 -18.64 6.60 -10.81
C ASP A 83 -18.26 8.06 -10.54
N LEU A 84 -17.90 8.34 -9.29
CA LEU A 84 -17.60 9.71 -8.85
C LEU A 84 -16.17 10.16 -9.15
N VAL A 85 -15.31 9.27 -9.64
CA VAL A 85 -13.89 9.60 -9.91
C VAL A 85 -13.76 10.52 -11.12
N SER A 86 -14.59 10.33 -12.15
CA SER A 86 -14.66 11.22 -13.32
C SER A 86 -15.41 12.53 -13.05
N ASP A 87 -15.95 12.69 -11.85
CA ASP A 87 -16.88 13.76 -11.49
C ASP A 87 -16.21 14.90 -10.70
N ILE A 88 -14.89 14.83 -10.49
CA ILE A 88 -14.06 15.96 -10.06
C ILE A 88 -13.92 16.90 -11.27
N LYS A 89 -14.83 17.88 -11.36
CA LYS A 89 -14.90 18.86 -12.45
C LYS A 89 -14.19 20.16 -12.10
N SER A 90 -13.91 20.37 -10.80
CA SER A 90 -13.18 21.51 -10.27
C SER A 90 -12.12 21.07 -9.24
N ASP A 91 -11.09 21.90 -9.03
CA ASP A 91 -10.03 21.69 -8.04
C ASP A 91 -10.51 21.74 -6.57
N GLU A 92 -11.82 21.86 -6.34
CA GLU A 92 -12.45 21.98 -5.02
C GLU A 92 -13.51 20.90 -4.77
N ASP A 93 -13.93 20.14 -5.80
CA ASP A 93 -15.00 19.14 -5.67
C ASP A 93 -14.66 18.04 -4.64
N TRP A 94 -13.36 17.77 -4.46
CA TRP A 94 -12.85 16.79 -3.52
C TRP A 94 -13.20 17.12 -2.06
N LEU A 95 -13.29 18.41 -1.70
CA LEU A 95 -13.61 18.86 -0.34
C LEU A 95 -15.00 18.41 0.11
N TYR A 96 -15.92 18.29 -0.84
CA TYR A 96 -17.30 17.91 -0.56
C TYR A 96 -17.54 16.41 -0.80
N MET A 97 -16.50 15.61 -0.97
CA MET A 97 -16.65 14.16 -0.97
C MET A 97 -16.67 13.62 0.47
N PRO A 98 -17.52 12.64 0.80
CA PRO A 98 -17.34 11.86 2.03
C PRO A 98 -15.91 11.33 2.15
N THR A 99 -15.28 11.47 3.31
CA THR A 99 -13.85 11.14 3.51
C THR A 99 -13.49 9.72 3.05
N PHE A 100 -14.37 8.73 3.28
CA PHE A 100 -14.11 7.36 2.84
C PHE A 100 -14.09 7.22 1.30
N LEU A 101 -14.87 8.02 0.58
CA LEU A 101 -14.87 8.07 -0.88
C LEU A 101 -13.68 8.86 -1.39
N LEU A 102 -13.31 9.96 -0.73
CA LEU A 102 -12.11 10.72 -1.09
C LEU A 102 -10.85 9.85 -1.02
N LEU A 103 -10.73 9.03 0.02
CA LEU A 103 -9.62 8.07 0.20
C LEU A 103 -9.51 7.05 -0.96
N SER A 104 -10.58 6.78 -1.71
CA SER A 104 -10.54 5.87 -2.87
C SER A 104 -10.28 6.55 -4.22
N GLN A 105 -10.30 7.89 -4.28
CA GLN A 105 -10.08 8.67 -5.51
C GLN A 105 -8.62 8.72 -5.92
N GLY A 106 -8.31 9.02 -7.19
CA GLY A 106 -6.93 9.24 -7.61
C GLY A 106 -6.05 7.99 -7.49
N GLY A 107 -6.66 6.82 -7.65
CA GLY A 107 -6.01 5.52 -7.80
C GLY A 107 -6.58 4.82 -9.02
N ASP A 108 -6.03 3.65 -9.37
CA ASP A 108 -6.55 2.85 -10.48
C ASP A 108 -7.81 2.05 -10.11
N ASP A 109 -8.30 1.20 -11.03
CA ASP A 109 -9.51 0.39 -10.86
C ASP A 109 -9.52 -0.51 -9.60
N ARG A 110 -8.37 -0.76 -8.98
CA ARG A 110 -8.24 -1.53 -7.75
C ARG A 110 -8.58 -0.71 -6.50
N SER A 111 -8.59 0.63 -6.56
CA SER A 111 -9.00 1.49 -5.45
C SER A 111 -10.51 1.71 -5.40
N THR A 112 -11.23 1.50 -6.52
CA THR A 112 -12.68 1.69 -6.63
C THR A 112 -13.42 0.86 -5.58
N ILE A 113 -14.34 1.51 -4.87
CA ILE A 113 -15.17 0.91 -3.82
C ILE A 113 -16.51 0.50 -4.43
N ASP A 114 -16.92 -0.75 -4.18
CA ASP A 114 -18.25 -1.24 -4.52
C ASP A 114 -19.30 -0.65 -3.54
N PRO A 115 -20.40 -0.04 -4.01
CA PRO A 115 -21.37 0.64 -3.15
C PRO A 115 -22.21 -0.29 -2.27
N ASN A 116 -22.30 -1.58 -2.61
CA ASN A 116 -23.07 -2.56 -1.84
C ASN A 116 -22.24 -3.13 -0.68
N THR A 117 -20.94 -3.34 -0.92
CA THR A 117 -20.03 -3.98 0.04
C THR A 117 -19.14 -2.99 0.78
N LEU A 118 -19.00 -1.76 0.27
CA LEU A 118 -18.05 -0.73 0.69
C LEU A 118 -16.60 -1.20 0.75
N LYS A 119 -16.25 -2.10 -0.17
CA LYS A 119 -14.91 -2.67 -0.30
C LYS A 119 -14.37 -2.51 -1.71
N ASN A 120 -13.05 -2.54 -1.82
CA ASN A 120 -12.36 -2.55 -3.11
C ASN A 120 -12.10 -3.97 -3.63
N LYS A 121 -11.37 -4.10 -4.74
CA LYS A 121 -10.99 -5.40 -5.34
C LYS A 121 -10.09 -6.28 -4.46
N TYR A 122 -9.48 -5.69 -3.43
CA TYR A 122 -8.71 -6.42 -2.41
C TYR A 122 -9.58 -6.89 -1.23
N HIS A 123 -10.88 -6.59 -1.26
CA HIS A 123 -11.77 -6.74 -0.12
C HIS A 123 -11.29 -5.96 1.12
N THR A 124 -10.59 -4.85 0.92
CA THR A 124 -10.29 -3.88 1.99
C THR A 124 -11.22 -2.67 1.87
N SER A 125 -11.31 -1.88 2.94
CA SER A 125 -12.20 -0.73 3.04
C SER A 125 -11.47 0.49 3.58
N THR A 126 -11.88 1.67 3.11
CA THR A 126 -11.52 2.97 3.69
C THR A 126 -12.36 3.29 4.93
N LEU A 127 -13.32 2.43 5.27
CA LEU A 127 -14.10 2.47 6.51
C LEU A 127 -13.63 1.38 7.50
N PRO A 128 -13.81 1.60 8.81
CA PRO A 128 -13.43 0.65 9.86
C PRO A 128 -14.44 -0.50 9.99
N LEU A 129 -14.45 -1.43 9.02
CA LEU A 129 -15.44 -2.51 8.90
C LEU A 129 -15.05 -3.87 9.53
N TYR A 130 -13.82 -4.01 10.03
CA TYR A 130 -13.24 -5.33 10.36
C TYR A 130 -12.98 -5.51 11.85
N ASP A 131 -13.26 -6.73 12.34
CA ASP A 131 -12.94 -7.12 13.71
C ASP A 131 -11.45 -7.43 13.86
N TYR A 132 -10.89 -8.22 12.92
CA TYR A 132 -9.49 -8.64 12.92
C TYR A 132 -8.84 -8.43 11.54
N GLN A 133 -7.75 -7.67 11.52
CA GLN A 133 -7.02 -7.32 10.29
C GLN A 133 -5.66 -8.03 10.24
N ARG A 134 -5.45 -8.88 9.21
CA ARG A 134 -4.18 -9.59 8.92
C ARG A 134 -3.78 -9.54 7.44
N SER A 135 -4.25 -8.53 6.73
CA SER A 135 -4.10 -8.29 5.29
C SER A 135 -2.94 -7.38 4.91
N SER A 136 -2.18 -6.85 5.89
CA SER A 136 -1.13 -5.82 5.72
C SER A 136 0.05 -6.20 4.81
N CYS A 137 0.06 -7.40 4.23
CA CYS A 137 0.99 -7.83 3.18
C CYS A 137 0.45 -7.63 1.75
N THR A 138 -0.80 -7.18 1.61
CA THR A 138 -1.48 -6.89 0.33
C THR A 138 -2.01 -5.46 0.33
N SER A 139 -2.87 -5.12 1.28
CA SER A 139 -3.43 -3.79 1.51
C SER A 139 -4.02 -3.74 2.91
N SER A 140 -4.19 -2.55 3.48
CA SER A 140 -4.74 -2.39 4.84
C SER A 140 -6.06 -1.62 4.83
N SER A 141 -6.99 -2.04 5.70
CA SER A 141 -8.23 -1.30 5.97
C SER A 141 -8.01 -0.26 7.06
N VAL A 142 -8.63 0.91 6.94
CA VAL A 142 -8.44 2.02 7.87
C VAL A 142 -9.09 1.70 9.22
N SER A 143 -8.37 1.92 10.32
CA SER A 143 -8.92 1.69 11.66
C SER A 143 -9.87 2.81 12.11
N LEU A 144 -10.70 2.58 13.13
CA LEU A 144 -11.64 3.60 13.60
C LEU A 144 -10.93 4.87 14.06
N GLU A 145 -9.93 4.71 14.93
CA GLU A 145 -9.17 5.84 15.50
C GLU A 145 -8.58 6.71 14.39
N THR A 146 -7.91 6.05 13.45
CA THR A 146 -7.28 6.70 12.29
C THR A 146 -8.32 7.34 11.38
N TYR A 147 -9.44 6.66 11.13
CA TYR A 147 -10.52 7.21 10.31
C TYR A 147 -11.08 8.50 10.91
N LEU A 148 -11.40 8.51 12.20
CA LEU A 148 -11.95 9.67 12.89
C LEU A 148 -10.98 10.86 12.85
N HIS A 149 -9.69 10.60 13.06
CA HIS A 149 -8.64 11.62 12.96
C HIS A 149 -8.56 12.21 11.55
N ILE A 150 -8.47 11.36 10.54
CA ILE A 150 -8.30 11.78 9.14
C ILE A 150 -9.54 12.49 8.61
N GLU A 151 -10.71 12.03 9.02
CA GLU A 151 -11.94 12.73 8.72
C GLU A 151 -11.98 14.10 9.39
N GLN A 152 -11.47 14.25 10.62
CA GLN A 152 -11.41 15.56 11.26
C GLN A 152 -10.47 16.50 10.50
N ASN A 153 -9.30 16.02 10.11
CA ASN A 153 -8.38 16.78 9.26
C ASN A 153 -9.06 17.20 7.94
N HIS A 154 -9.87 16.31 7.33
CA HIS A 154 -10.62 16.67 6.13
C HIS A 154 -11.61 17.82 6.37
N PHE A 155 -12.38 17.78 7.47
CA PHE A 155 -13.30 18.87 7.84
C PHE A 155 -12.56 20.19 8.15
N GLU A 156 -11.36 20.12 8.72
CA GLU A 156 -10.51 21.31 8.92
C GLU A 156 -10.05 21.92 7.59
N LEU A 157 -9.71 21.09 6.60
CA LEU A 157 -9.39 21.53 5.24
C LEU A 157 -10.61 22.17 4.55
N MET A 158 -11.80 21.57 4.69
CA MET A 158 -13.05 22.16 4.20
C MET A 158 -13.31 23.53 4.83
N ALA A 159 -13.18 23.62 6.15
CA ALA A 159 -13.39 24.87 6.87
C ALA A 159 -12.36 25.94 6.46
N ALA A 160 -11.09 25.55 6.30
CA ALA A 160 -10.04 26.47 5.84
C ALA A 160 -10.28 26.99 4.43
N HIS A 161 -10.69 26.11 3.52
CA HIS A 161 -11.06 26.47 2.16
C HIS A 161 -12.22 27.46 2.15
N ALA A 162 -13.27 27.16 2.91
CA ALA A 162 -14.49 27.95 2.90
C ALA A 162 -14.32 29.39 3.42
N ILE A 163 -13.27 29.66 4.19
CA ILE A 163 -12.91 31.01 4.65
C ILE A 163 -11.71 31.62 3.91
N GLY A 164 -11.18 30.95 2.87
CA GLY A 164 -10.08 31.44 2.05
C GLY A 164 -8.69 31.34 2.67
N GLU A 165 -8.50 30.47 3.66
CA GLU A 165 -7.23 30.27 4.38
C GLU A 165 -6.46 29.01 3.94
N LEU A 166 -6.98 28.25 2.97
CA LEU A 166 -6.32 27.04 2.48
C LEU A 166 -5.23 27.40 1.45
N ASP A 167 -3.97 27.27 1.86
CA ASP A 167 -2.82 27.28 0.96
C ASP A 167 -2.45 25.83 0.56
N LYS A 168 -2.81 25.46 -0.68
CA LYS A 168 -2.61 24.11 -1.22
C LYS A 168 -1.13 23.77 -1.36
N GLU A 169 -0.32 24.70 -1.84
CA GLU A 169 1.10 24.47 -2.12
C GLU A 169 1.84 24.22 -0.81
N THR A 170 1.69 25.12 0.17
CA THR A 170 2.28 24.95 1.51
C THR A 170 1.85 23.64 2.17
N LEU A 171 0.57 23.26 2.06
CA LEU A 171 0.05 22.02 2.63
C LEU A 171 0.72 20.78 2.03
N LEU A 172 0.87 20.75 0.71
CA LEU A 172 1.44 19.63 -0.03
C LEU A 172 2.96 19.52 0.19
N HIS A 173 3.68 20.64 0.25
CA HIS A 173 5.09 20.65 0.63
C HIS A 173 5.29 20.12 2.05
N LYS A 174 4.47 20.58 3.00
CA LYS A 174 4.54 20.12 4.39
C LYS A 174 4.31 18.61 4.50
N GLN A 175 3.30 18.06 3.80
CA GLN A 175 3.08 16.62 3.79
C GLN A 175 4.29 15.87 3.22
N ARG A 176 4.85 16.32 2.10
CA ARG A 176 6.04 15.68 1.51
C ARG A 176 7.22 15.69 2.46
N ASP A 177 7.47 16.82 3.10
CA ASP A 177 8.51 16.96 4.12
C ASP A 177 8.29 15.99 5.29
N GLU A 178 7.05 15.83 5.74
CA GLU A 178 6.70 14.87 6.79
C GLU A 178 6.97 13.42 6.33
N ILE A 179 6.50 13.01 5.13
CA ILE A 179 6.77 11.67 4.59
C ILE A 179 8.28 11.43 4.48
N PHE A 180 8.99 12.42 3.96
CA PHE A 180 10.44 12.36 3.77
C PHE A 180 11.18 12.16 5.09
N SER A 181 10.77 12.88 6.15
CA SER A 181 11.41 12.84 7.47
C SER A 181 11.35 11.46 8.16
N PHE A 182 10.43 10.58 7.76
CA PHE A 182 10.37 9.20 8.27
C PHE A 182 11.45 8.28 7.73
N TYR A 183 12.04 8.63 6.59
CA TYR A 183 12.96 7.77 5.86
C TYR A 183 14.36 8.34 5.76
N VAL A 184 14.49 9.66 5.93
CA VAL A 184 15.72 10.38 5.66
C VAL A 184 16.00 11.37 6.78
N SER A 185 17.17 11.21 7.39
CA SER A 185 17.67 12.10 8.42
C SER A 185 17.97 13.49 7.87
N PRO A 186 17.98 14.53 8.72
CA PRO A 186 18.39 15.87 8.32
C PRO A 186 19.81 15.95 7.71
N LEU A 187 20.66 14.94 7.92
CA LEU A 187 22.05 14.93 7.45
C LEU A 187 22.17 14.74 5.94
N ILE A 188 21.28 13.95 5.33
CA ILE A 188 21.31 13.67 3.89
C ILE A 188 20.09 14.24 3.15
N LYS A 189 19.22 15.01 3.82
CA LYS A 189 17.98 15.56 3.24
C LYS A 189 18.20 16.25 1.89
N GLU A 190 19.22 17.09 1.77
CA GLU A 190 19.54 17.82 0.53
C GLU A 190 20.07 16.93 -0.61
N LYS A 191 20.39 15.66 -0.32
CA LYS A 191 20.93 14.68 -1.28
C LYS A 191 19.90 13.65 -1.73
N VAL A 192 18.66 13.77 -1.28
CA VAL A 192 17.61 12.80 -1.60
C VAL A 192 16.39 13.57 -2.06
N SER A 193 15.74 13.07 -3.10
CA SER A 193 14.48 13.62 -3.58
C SER A 193 13.36 12.60 -3.41
N LEU A 194 12.14 13.07 -3.16
CA LEU A 194 10.97 12.22 -2.98
C LEU A 194 9.88 12.57 -4.00
N ILE A 195 9.36 11.53 -4.64
CA ILE A 195 8.29 11.61 -5.62
C ILE A 195 7.14 10.75 -5.15
N SER A 196 6.02 11.38 -4.79
CA SER A 196 4.80 10.67 -4.42
C SER A 196 4.08 10.17 -5.67
N THR A 197 3.59 8.94 -5.64
CA THR A 197 2.84 8.31 -6.74
C THR A 197 1.54 7.69 -6.23
N PRO A 198 0.53 7.51 -7.11
CA PRO A 198 -0.72 6.88 -6.72
C PRO A 198 -0.56 5.47 -6.17
N SER A 199 0.49 4.73 -6.54
CA SER A 199 0.76 3.41 -5.96
C SER A 199 2.21 3.00 -6.15
N GLY A 200 2.65 1.98 -5.42
CA GLY A 200 3.96 1.36 -5.66
C GLY A 200 4.11 0.76 -7.06
N THR A 201 3.01 0.46 -7.78
CA THR A 201 3.08 0.03 -9.19
C THR A 201 3.30 1.21 -10.13
N ASP A 202 2.74 2.38 -9.84
CA ASP A 202 2.94 3.58 -10.66
C ASP A 202 4.39 4.08 -10.60
N VAL A 203 5.11 3.81 -9.50
CA VAL A 203 6.55 4.14 -9.38
C VAL A 203 7.39 3.52 -10.50
N GLU A 204 7.01 2.33 -10.99
CA GLU A 204 7.76 1.61 -12.02
C GLU A 204 7.90 2.39 -13.32
N PHE A 205 6.92 3.22 -13.68
CA PHE A 205 7.03 4.11 -14.84
C PHE A 205 8.21 5.07 -14.67
N LEU A 206 8.38 5.63 -13.47
CA LEU A 206 9.46 6.56 -13.15
C LEU A 206 10.81 5.84 -13.06
N CYS A 207 10.86 4.61 -12.54
CA CYS A 207 12.07 3.78 -12.54
C CYS A 207 12.57 3.51 -13.96
N THR A 208 11.68 3.14 -14.87
CA THR A 208 12.04 2.91 -16.28
C THR A 208 12.45 4.22 -16.95
N TRP A 209 11.76 5.33 -16.67
CA TRP A 209 12.12 6.64 -17.20
C TRP A 209 13.50 7.13 -16.73
N LEU A 210 13.86 6.86 -15.47
CA LEU A 210 15.21 7.09 -14.97
C LEU A 210 16.25 6.26 -15.74
N GLY A 211 15.97 4.99 -16.03
CA GLY A 211 16.83 4.16 -16.88
C GLY A 211 17.04 4.75 -18.29
N LEU A 212 15.97 5.27 -18.90
CA LEU A 212 16.03 5.91 -20.22
C LEU A 212 16.85 7.20 -20.18
N SER A 213 16.66 8.01 -19.14
CA SER A 213 17.41 9.25 -18.89
C SER A 213 18.90 8.97 -18.67
N ARG A 214 19.23 7.93 -17.90
CA ARG A 214 20.61 7.45 -17.72
C ARG A 214 21.22 6.95 -19.03
N HIS A 215 20.44 6.28 -19.88
CA HIS A 215 20.94 5.85 -21.19
C HIS A 215 21.25 7.06 -22.09
N GLU A 216 20.40 8.09 -22.09
CA GLU A 216 20.65 9.35 -22.81
C GLU A 216 21.95 10.01 -22.31
N GLU A 217 22.14 10.09 -21.01
CA GLU A 217 23.34 10.64 -20.37
C GLU A 217 24.62 9.90 -20.79
N LEU A 218 24.64 8.57 -20.66
CA LEU A 218 25.83 7.74 -20.88
C LEU A 218 26.21 7.61 -22.35
N PHE A 219 25.23 7.36 -23.22
CA PHE A 219 25.49 6.98 -24.61
C PHE A 219 25.25 8.13 -25.59
N LYS A 220 24.48 9.16 -25.22
CA LYS A 220 24.16 10.32 -26.07
C LYS A 220 23.59 9.91 -27.43
N LYS A 221 22.82 8.82 -27.46
CA LYS A 221 22.17 8.25 -28.64
C LYS A 221 20.70 8.66 -28.70
N GLU A 222 20.18 8.82 -29.91
CA GLU A 222 18.77 9.12 -30.14
C GLU A 222 17.86 7.93 -29.77
N HIS A 223 18.27 6.70 -30.11
CA HIS A 223 17.62 5.48 -29.65
C HIS A 223 18.08 5.13 -28.23
N LYS A 224 17.14 5.01 -27.29
CA LYS A 224 17.41 4.68 -25.89
C LYS A 224 17.08 3.22 -25.64
N LYS A 225 18.00 2.49 -25.03
CA LYS A 225 17.81 1.08 -24.69
C LYS A 225 17.85 0.85 -23.19
N VAL A 226 16.80 0.25 -22.65
CA VAL A 226 16.71 -0.14 -21.24
C VAL A 226 16.28 -1.59 -21.12
N CYS A 227 16.86 -2.30 -20.15
CA CYS A 227 16.34 -3.57 -19.69
C CYS A 227 15.97 -3.47 -18.21
N VAL A 228 14.69 -3.66 -17.90
CA VAL A 228 14.21 -3.70 -16.53
C VAL A 228 14.20 -5.14 -16.03
N PHE A 229 14.92 -5.39 -14.94
CA PHE A 229 14.91 -6.66 -14.23
C PHE A 229 13.93 -6.55 -13.07
N VAL A 230 12.75 -7.14 -13.25
CA VAL A 230 11.74 -7.31 -12.20
C VAL A 230 12.03 -8.64 -11.50
N ASN A 231 12.80 -8.57 -10.43
CA ASN A 231 13.07 -9.74 -9.59
C ASN A 231 11.87 -10.02 -8.69
N GLY A 232 11.63 -11.29 -8.37
CA GLY A 232 10.53 -11.70 -7.50
C GLY A 232 9.17 -11.83 -8.19
N ASP A 233 9.16 -12.12 -9.51
CA ASP A 233 7.93 -12.32 -10.29
C ASP A 233 7.00 -13.33 -9.61
N LEU A 234 5.68 -13.13 -9.77
CA LEU A 234 4.57 -13.74 -9.03
C LEU A 234 4.41 -13.26 -7.58
N GLU A 235 5.49 -12.85 -6.91
CA GLU A 235 5.49 -12.39 -5.52
C GLU A 235 5.66 -10.86 -5.34
N VAL A 236 5.75 -10.11 -6.43
CA VAL A 236 5.64 -8.63 -6.46
C VAL A 236 4.27 -8.17 -6.95
N GLY A 237 4.05 -6.86 -7.10
CA GLY A 237 2.81 -6.31 -7.64
C GLY A 237 2.44 -6.91 -9.01
N SER A 238 1.18 -7.33 -9.21
CA SER A 238 0.76 -7.97 -10.46
C SER A 238 0.78 -7.03 -11.67
N GLY A 239 0.84 -5.72 -11.43
CA GLY A 239 1.02 -4.70 -12.46
C GLY A 239 2.48 -4.30 -12.72
N THR A 240 3.42 -4.71 -11.86
CA THR A 240 4.82 -4.25 -11.89
C THR A 240 5.48 -4.51 -13.24
N LYS A 241 5.34 -5.72 -13.79
CA LYS A 241 5.92 -6.07 -15.10
C LYS A 241 5.39 -5.20 -16.24
N LEU A 242 4.09 -4.90 -16.23
CA LEU A 242 3.46 -4.07 -17.26
C LEU A 242 3.93 -2.62 -17.13
N ALA A 243 3.88 -2.05 -15.92
CA ALA A 243 4.31 -0.69 -15.65
C ALA A 243 5.81 -0.46 -15.96
N ALA A 244 6.68 -1.39 -15.54
CA ALA A 244 8.10 -1.39 -15.86
C ALA A 244 8.36 -1.42 -17.38
N GLY A 245 7.49 -2.09 -18.14
CA GLY A 245 7.53 -2.13 -19.60
C GLY A 245 6.83 -0.95 -20.28
N LEU A 246 6.47 0.10 -19.53
CA LEU A 246 5.71 1.26 -20.02
C LEU A 246 4.34 0.90 -20.60
N ASN A 247 3.66 -0.09 -20.03
CA ASN A 247 2.31 -0.51 -20.43
C ASN A 247 1.27 -0.18 -19.35
N HIS A 248 0.04 0.10 -19.78
CA HIS A 248 -1.10 0.23 -18.88
C HIS A 248 -1.30 -1.07 -18.09
N PHE A 249 -1.18 -1.02 -16.76
CA PHE A 249 -1.30 -2.22 -15.92
C PHE A 249 -2.73 -2.43 -15.36
N SER A 250 -3.58 -1.42 -15.50
CA SER A 250 -4.98 -1.37 -15.07
C SER A 250 -5.86 -0.94 -16.25
N GLY A 251 -7.16 -1.23 -16.15
CA GLY A 251 -8.18 -0.72 -17.07
C GLY A 251 -8.60 0.72 -16.79
N ARG A 252 -8.01 1.37 -15.78
CA ARG A 252 -8.34 2.75 -15.40
C ARG A 252 -7.12 3.51 -14.89
N ALA A 253 -6.96 4.75 -15.33
CA ALA A 253 -5.92 5.65 -14.86
C ALA A 253 -6.30 6.33 -13.53
N PRO A 254 -5.33 6.75 -12.71
CA PRO A 254 -5.56 7.57 -11.51
C PRO A 254 -6.42 8.82 -11.74
N ILE A 255 -6.26 9.51 -12.87
CA ILE A 255 -7.10 10.68 -13.22
C ILE A 255 -8.57 10.31 -13.56
N GLY A 256 -8.88 9.01 -13.65
CA GLY A 256 -10.23 8.50 -13.85
C GLY A 256 -10.57 8.02 -15.26
N HIS A 257 -9.68 8.18 -16.25
CA HIS A 257 -9.91 7.74 -17.64
C HIS A 257 -9.84 6.22 -17.79
N ASP A 258 -10.66 5.68 -18.69
CA ASP A 258 -10.60 4.28 -19.10
C ASP A 258 -9.36 4.01 -19.95
N LEU A 259 -8.73 2.88 -19.68
CA LEU A 259 -7.51 2.41 -20.33
C LEU A 259 -7.68 0.97 -20.81
N LYS A 260 -6.87 0.59 -21.79
CA LYS A 260 -6.76 -0.81 -22.19
C LYS A 260 -5.49 -1.40 -21.62
N LYS A 261 -5.67 -2.25 -20.61
CA LYS A 261 -4.57 -2.97 -19.96
C LYS A 261 -3.70 -3.72 -20.98
N GLY A 262 -2.39 -3.53 -20.89
CA GLY A 262 -1.38 -4.15 -21.75
C GLY A 262 -1.02 -3.34 -22.99
N GLU A 263 -1.71 -2.24 -23.29
CA GLU A 263 -1.26 -1.31 -24.33
C GLU A 263 -0.15 -0.41 -23.81
N ASN A 264 0.72 0.03 -24.73
CA ASN A 264 1.80 0.97 -24.43
C ASN A 264 1.22 2.29 -23.92
N VAL A 265 1.77 2.80 -22.82
CA VAL A 265 1.50 4.17 -22.33
C VAL A 265 2.17 5.18 -23.25
N VAL A 266 3.37 4.85 -23.75
CA VAL A 266 4.20 5.70 -24.60
C VAL A 266 4.51 4.92 -25.87
N ASP A 267 4.06 5.43 -27.02
CA ASP A 267 4.34 4.83 -28.32
C ASP A 267 5.43 5.64 -29.05
N ASP A 268 6.68 5.43 -28.63
CA ASP A 268 7.86 6.06 -29.23
C ASP A 268 8.84 5.00 -29.74
N SER A 269 9.04 4.95 -31.06
CA SER A 269 9.93 4.00 -31.73
C SER A 269 11.41 4.21 -31.40
N ASN A 270 11.77 5.32 -30.77
CA ASN A 270 13.11 5.57 -30.26
C ASN A 270 13.38 4.94 -28.90
N LEU A 271 12.37 4.37 -28.24
CA LEU A 271 12.49 3.70 -26.95
C LEU A 271 12.47 2.18 -27.14
N ASP A 272 13.55 1.52 -26.74
CA ASP A 272 13.67 0.06 -26.69
C ASP A 272 13.71 -0.38 -25.22
N VAL A 273 12.52 -0.64 -24.67
CA VAL A 273 12.33 -1.09 -23.30
C VAL A 273 11.98 -2.58 -23.31
N ILE A 274 12.82 -3.39 -22.68
CA ILE A 274 12.55 -4.81 -22.45
C ILE A 274 12.43 -5.09 -20.95
N VAL A 275 11.57 -6.04 -20.59
CA VAL A 275 11.39 -6.47 -19.19
C VAL A 275 11.75 -7.94 -19.06
N GLN A 276 12.73 -8.22 -18.21
CA GLN A 276 13.10 -9.58 -17.81
C GLN A 276 12.59 -9.84 -16.40
N SER A 277 11.99 -11.00 -16.20
CA SER A 277 11.37 -11.39 -14.94
C SER A 277 12.05 -12.63 -14.39
N PHE A 278 12.43 -12.59 -13.11
CA PHE A 278 13.03 -13.72 -12.41
C PHE A 278 12.12 -14.13 -11.27
N HIS A 279 11.76 -15.41 -11.23
CA HIS A 279 10.86 -15.95 -10.22
C HIS A 279 11.53 -16.02 -8.85
N THR A 280 10.74 -15.81 -7.80
CA THR A 280 11.19 -16.02 -6.43
C THR A 280 11.49 -17.49 -6.16
N ARG A 281 10.66 -18.38 -6.70
CA ARG A 281 10.62 -19.80 -6.36
C ARG A 281 10.57 -20.71 -7.57
N ASP A 282 11.06 -21.94 -7.39
CA ASP A 282 10.96 -23.02 -8.37
C ASP A 282 9.57 -23.69 -8.37
N GLU A 283 9.40 -24.72 -9.21
CA GLU A 283 8.16 -25.50 -9.29
C GLU A 283 7.83 -26.24 -7.98
N GLN A 284 8.84 -26.50 -7.14
CA GLN A 284 8.74 -27.15 -5.84
C GLN A 284 8.54 -26.14 -4.70
N THR A 285 8.39 -24.84 -4.99
CA THR A 285 8.22 -23.71 -4.05
C THR A 285 9.46 -23.34 -3.23
N ASN A 286 10.63 -23.87 -3.57
CA ASN A 286 11.89 -23.47 -2.94
C ASN A 286 12.36 -22.12 -3.52
N VAL A 287 12.93 -21.24 -2.71
CA VAL A 287 13.47 -19.97 -3.23
C VAL A 287 14.68 -20.22 -4.15
N ILE A 288 14.73 -19.46 -5.23
CA ILE A 288 15.81 -19.50 -6.21
C ILE A 288 16.96 -18.58 -5.74
N ASN A 289 17.75 -19.05 -4.77
CA ASN A 289 18.89 -18.30 -4.19
C ASN A 289 20.23 -19.08 -4.24
N SER A 290 20.29 -20.17 -5.00
CA SER A 290 21.55 -20.90 -5.18
C SER A 290 22.60 -20.04 -5.90
N LYS A 291 23.90 -20.25 -5.60
CA LYS A 291 24.99 -19.58 -6.33
C LYS A 291 24.88 -19.72 -7.86
N ALA A 292 24.41 -20.87 -8.32
CA ALA A 292 24.24 -21.13 -9.75
C ALA A 292 23.09 -20.32 -10.38
N SER A 293 21.96 -20.16 -9.67
CA SER A 293 20.86 -19.32 -10.15
C SER A 293 21.20 -17.83 -10.11
N GLU A 294 21.91 -17.39 -9.08
CA GLU A 294 22.37 -16.00 -9.01
C GLU A 294 23.43 -15.68 -10.07
N GLN A 295 24.33 -16.64 -10.38
CA GLN A 295 25.27 -16.46 -11.49
C GLN A 295 24.56 -16.30 -12.83
N LYS A 296 23.47 -17.06 -13.09
CA LYS A 296 22.65 -16.89 -14.30
C LYS A 296 22.02 -15.49 -14.37
N LEU A 297 21.53 -14.96 -13.25
CA LEU A 297 21.01 -13.60 -13.17
C LEU A 297 22.10 -12.57 -13.49
N TYR A 298 23.27 -12.72 -12.88
CA TYR A 298 24.43 -11.87 -13.15
C TYR A 298 24.83 -11.89 -14.63
N ASP A 299 24.92 -13.08 -15.24
CA ASP A 299 25.29 -13.24 -16.65
C ASP A 299 24.26 -12.58 -17.58
N LYS A 300 22.97 -12.64 -17.21
CA LYS A 300 21.90 -11.95 -17.95
C LYS A 300 22.01 -10.43 -17.86
N VAL A 301 22.31 -9.89 -16.67
CA VAL A 301 22.57 -8.46 -16.50
C VAL A 301 23.79 -8.05 -17.34
N LYS A 302 24.87 -8.81 -17.26
CA LYS A 302 26.09 -8.59 -18.05
C LYS A 302 25.81 -8.51 -19.55
N GLU A 303 25.04 -9.46 -20.08
CA GLU A 303 24.64 -9.50 -21.49
C GLU A 303 23.93 -8.20 -21.92
N GLN A 304 23.02 -7.67 -21.10
CA GLN A 304 22.31 -6.42 -21.43
C GLN A 304 23.24 -5.20 -21.39
N VAL A 305 24.13 -5.15 -20.39
CA VAL A 305 25.12 -4.08 -20.26
C VAL A 305 26.13 -4.10 -21.43
N GLU A 306 26.49 -5.29 -21.93
CA GLU A 306 27.36 -5.46 -23.11
C GLU A 306 26.65 -5.09 -24.44
N ASP A 307 25.31 -5.10 -24.49
CA ASP A 307 24.48 -4.58 -25.62
C ASP A 307 24.18 -3.07 -25.50
N ASP A 308 25.00 -2.33 -24.73
CA ASP A 308 24.82 -0.89 -24.46
C ASP A 308 23.46 -0.53 -23.83
N ARG A 309 22.79 -1.46 -23.15
CA ARG A 309 21.56 -1.14 -22.41
C ARG A 309 21.89 -0.62 -21.01
N VAL A 310 21.10 0.35 -20.55
CA VAL A 310 21.02 0.62 -19.11
C VAL A 310 20.10 -0.40 -18.48
N VAL A 311 20.54 -0.98 -17.37
CA VAL A 311 19.76 -1.95 -16.61
C VAL A 311 19.09 -1.25 -15.44
N VAL A 312 17.78 -1.36 -15.31
CA VAL A 312 17.05 -0.99 -14.08
C VAL A 312 16.85 -2.27 -13.28
N PHE A 313 17.56 -2.40 -12.16
CA PHE A 313 17.65 -3.63 -11.41
C PHE A 313 16.92 -3.53 -10.06
N HIS A 314 15.85 -4.31 -9.90
CA HIS A 314 15.08 -4.35 -8.66
C HIS A 314 15.65 -5.35 -7.66
N TYR A 315 16.14 -4.88 -6.52
CA TYR A 315 16.32 -5.71 -5.33
C TYR A 315 15.04 -5.65 -4.50
N VAL A 316 14.33 -6.77 -4.35
CA VAL A 316 13.08 -6.81 -3.58
C VAL A 316 13.40 -7.01 -2.11
N HIS A 317 13.19 -5.98 -1.29
CA HIS A 317 13.30 -6.05 0.16
C HIS A 317 11.94 -6.48 0.74
N ALA A 318 11.80 -7.79 0.93
CA ALA A 318 10.58 -8.49 1.35
C ALA A 318 9.49 -8.54 0.26
N SER A 319 9.38 -9.69 -0.41
CA SER A 319 8.30 -10.02 -1.33
C SER A 319 6.95 -10.15 -0.61
N LYS A 320 5.88 -10.45 -1.35
CA LYS A 320 4.58 -10.84 -0.78
C LYS A 320 4.64 -12.00 0.22
N THR A 321 5.69 -12.83 0.18
CA THR A 321 5.94 -13.93 1.15
C THR A 321 7.06 -13.61 2.14
N GLY A 322 7.61 -12.40 2.13
CA GLY A 322 8.65 -11.96 3.07
C GLY A 322 10.09 -12.31 2.67
N VAL A 323 10.32 -12.84 1.46
CA VAL A 323 11.66 -13.20 0.98
C VAL A 323 12.36 -11.99 0.35
N CYS A 324 13.66 -11.82 0.57
CA CYS A 324 14.46 -10.86 -0.20
C CYS A 324 15.10 -11.56 -1.41
N ILE A 325 14.94 -10.98 -2.61
CA ILE A 325 15.48 -11.57 -3.84
C ILE A 325 15.92 -10.50 -4.85
N PRO A 326 17.07 -10.68 -5.54
CA PRO A 326 18.12 -11.69 -5.30
C PRO A 326 18.76 -11.52 -3.91
N SER A 327 19.81 -12.27 -3.57
CA SER A 327 20.54 -11.95 -2.34
C SER A 327 21.09 -10.52 -2.39
N TYR A 328 21.24 -9.93 -1.21
CA TYR A 328 21.85 -8.60 -1.09
C TYR A 328 23.27 -8.59 -1.67
N ASP A 329 24.07 -9.63 -1.42
CA ASP A 329 25.42 -9.76 -1.96
C ASP A 329 25.45 -9.75 -3.49
N MET A 330 24.49 -10.43 -4.13
CA MET A 330 24.38 -10.40 -5.59
C MET A 330 23.98 -9.02 -6.11
N ALA A 331 23.03 -8.35 -5.46
CA ALA A 331 22.64 -6.98 -5.80
C ALA A 331 23.83 -6.01 -5.70
N MET A 332 24.61 -6.09 -4.61
CA MET A 332 25.81 -5.28 -4.41
C MET A 332 26.93 -5.63 -5.40
N LYS A 333 27.10 -6.91 -5.74
CA LYS A 333 28.03 -7.35 -6.78
C LYS A 333 27.68 -6.74 -8.14
N ILE A 334 26.41 -6.81 -8.55
CA ILE A 334 25.93 -6.23 -9.82
C ILE A 334 26.19 -4.72 -9.83
N LYS A 335 25.81 -4.01 -8.77
CA LYS A 335 26.05 -2.57 -8.64
C LYS A 335 27.53 -2.22 -8.77
N LYS A 336 28.40 -2.95 -8.06
CA LYS A 336 29.85 -2.73 -8.06
C LYS A 336 30.48 -2.99 -9.43
N ASP A 337 30.08 -4.07 -10.10
CA ASP A 337 30.74 -4.51 -11.33
C ASP A 337 30.32 -3.67 -12.56
N PHE A 338 29.11 -3.10 -12.56
CA PHE A 338 28.56 -2.37 -13.72
C PHE A 338 28.38 -0.87 -13.52
N GLY A 339 28.48 -0.35 -12.28
CA GLY A 339 28.45 1.09 -11.99
C GLY A 339 27.20 1.78 -12.56
N ASP A 340 27.39 2.92 -13.21
CA ASP A 340 26.31 3.78 -13.72
C ASP A 340 25.43 3.15 -14.80
N LYS A 341 25.89 2.05 -15.41
CA LYS A 341 25.11 1.27 -16.38
C LYS A 341 23.97 0.47 -15.72
N VAL A 342 23.97 0.37 -14.39
CA VAL A 342 22.89 -0.24 -13.60
C VAL A 342 22.30 0.80 -12.64
N VAL A 343 21.02 1.11 -12.84
CA VAL A 343 20.19 1.85 -11.88
C VAL A 343 19.62 0.86 -10.88
N MET A 344 20.04 0.96 -9.62
CA MET A 344 19.59 0.06 -8.56
C MET A 344 18.33 0.60 -7.89
N ILE A 345 17.29 -0.22 -7.87
CA ILE A 345 16.02 0.08 -7.19
C ILE A 345 15.81 -0.93 -6.08
N VAL A 346 15.58 -0.47 -4.86
CA VAL A 346 15.12 -1.29 -3.75
C VAL A 346 13.60 -1.23 -3.71
N ASP A 347 12.93 -2.34 -4.06
CA ASP A 347 11.50 -2.48 -3.82
C ASP A 347 11.28 -2.80 -2.34
N ALA A 348 11.06 -1.75 -1.55
CA ALA A 348 10.69 -1.83 -0.15
C ALA A 348 9.18 -1.62 0.05
N ALA A 349 8.35 -1.92 -0.95
CA ALA A 349 6.92 -1.61 -0.87
C ALA A 349 6.19 -2.35 0.26
N GLN A 350 6.75 -3.40 0.87
CA GLN A 350 6.19 -4.02 2.09
C GLN A 350 6.39 -3.17 3.35
N MET A 351 7.41 -2.30 3.39
CA MET A 351 7.83 -1.51 4.55
C MET A 351 8.08 -2.35 5.81
N ARG A 352 8.64 -3.56 5.64
CA ARG A 352 9.00 -4.48 6.75
C ARG A 352 10.49 -4.43 7.07
N LEU A 353 11.01 -3.22 7.10
CA LEU A 353 12.41 -2.87 7.36
C LEU A 353 12.47 -1.86 8.50
N ARG A 354 13.66 -1.66 9.08
CA ARG A 354 13.88 -0.60 10.07
C ARG A 354 13.91 0.76 9.37
N SER A 355 13.50 1.82 10.05
CA SER A 355 13.47 3.18 9.47
C SER A 355 14.84 3.62 8.92
N ASP A 356 15.93 3.24 9.58
CA ASP A 356 17.30 3.54 9.15
C ASP A 356 17.77 2.76 7.91
N SER A 357 17.10 1.65 7.54
CA SER A 357 17.49 0.87 6.36
C SER A 357 17.23 1.62 5.05
N VAL A 358 16.22 2.49 4.97
CA VAL A 358 15.95 3.29 3.76
C VAL A 358 17.11 4.25 3.50
N GLU A 359 17.51 4.99 4.53
CA GLU A 359 18.66 5.89 4.48
C GLU A 359 19.93 5.18 4.03
N GLN A 360 20.22 4.00 4.60
CA GLN A 360 21.40 3.20 4.22
C GLN A 360 21.39 2.80 2.74
N TYR A 361 20.24 2.39 2.18
CA TYR A 361 20.15 2.11 0.75
C TYR A 361 20.42 3.35 -0.10
N LEU A 362 19.93 4.51 0.33
CA LEU A 362 20.18 5.79 -0.36
C LEU A 362 21.66 6.19 -0.30
N GLU A 363 22.32 6.04 0.85
CA GLU A 363 23.76 6.29 1.01
C GLU A 363 24.62 5.34 0.18
N LEU A 364 24.16 4.11 -0.05
CA LEU A 364 24.79 3.17 -0.98
C LEU A 364 24.60 3.60 -2.45
N GLY A 365 23.82 4.64 -2.75
CA GLY A 365 23.52 5.08 -4.11
C GLY A 365 22.52 4.16 -4.81
N MET A 366 21.51 3.69 -4.06
CA MET A 366 20.36 2.97 -4.57
C MET A 366 19.11 3.85 -4.39
N ASN A 367 18.10 3.68 -5.24
CA ASN A 367 16.79 4.32 -5.04
C ASN A 367 15.86 3.39 -4.28
N VAL A 368 14.84 3.92 -3.62
CA VAL A 368 13.95 3.12 -2.76
C VAL A 368 12.49 3.39 -3.07
N ILE A 369 11.72 2.34 -3.34
CA ILE A 369 10.26 2.37 -3.45
C ILE A 369 9.67 2.12 -2.07
N VAL A 370 8.86 3.04 -1.57
CA VAL A 370 8.14 2.92 -0.29
C VAL A 370 6.64 3.01 -0.50
N THR A 371 5.84 2.41 0.41
CA THR A 371 4.38 2.59 0.38
C THR A 371 3.78 2.74 1.77
N GLY A 372 2.76 3.58 1.92
CA GLY A 372 2.03 3.73 3.18
C GLY A 372 1.02 2.61 3.45
N SER A 373 0.66 1.82 2.44
CA SER A 373 -0.57 1.02 2.46
C SER A 373 -0.43 -0.47 2.78
N LYS A 374 0.70 -0.88 3.35
CA LYS A 374 0.99 -2.27 3.71
C LYS A 374 1.25 -2.41 5.19
N PHE A 375 2.49 -2.69 5.62
CA PHE A 375 2.83 -2.87 7.03
C PHE A 375 2.36 -1.70 7.89
N ILE A 376 2.58 -0.47 7.43
CA ILE A 376 2.20 0.77 8.14
C ILE A 376 0.71 0.85 8.46
N GLY A 377 -0.18 0.33 7.60
CA GLY A 377 -1.63 0.39 7.85
C GLY A 377 -2.34 1.59 7.22
N GLY A 378 -1.67 2.37 6.37
CA GLY A 378 -2.30 3.43 5.58
C GLY A 378 -3.35 2.89 4.59
N ALA A 379 -4.21 3.78 4.10
CA ALA A 379 -5.20 3.43 3.09
C ALA A 379 -4.53 2.92 1.79
N PRO A 380 -5.13 1.95 1.07
CA PRO A 380 -4.58 1.35 -0.15
C PRO A 380 -4.18 2.41 -1.19
N PHE A 381 -3.06 2.23 -1.91
CA PHE A 381 -2.61 3.13 -3.01
C PHE A 381 -1.91 4.43 -2.56
N SER A 382 -0.85 4.31 -1.76
CA SER A 382 0.05 5.43 -1.41
C SER A 382 1.51 5.01 -1.67
N GLY A 383 2.07 5.42 -2.81
CA GLY A 383 3.44 5.10 -3.21
C GLY A 383 4.36 6.31 -3.16
N ALA A 384 5.67 6.08 -3.00
CA ALA A 384 6.69 7.08 -3.26
C ALA A 384 8.01 6.44 -3.71
N LEU A 385 8.78 7.21 -4.48
CA LEU A 385 10.15 6.90 -4.89
C LEU A 385 11.10 7.88 -4.20
N LEU A 386 12.05 7.37 -3.44
CA LEU A 386 13.19 8.13 -2.94
C LEU A 386 14.37 7.94 -3.88
N LEU A 387 14.90 9.05 -4.38
CA LEU A 387 16.00 9.09 -5.35
C LEU A 387 17.27 9.58 -4.66
N ASN A 388 18.39 8.91 -4.93
CA ASN A 388 19.69 9.41 -4.50
C ASN A 388 20.13 10.61 -5.37
N GLU A 389 21.05 11.42 -4.84
CA GLU A 389 21.55 12.67 -5.45
C GLU A 389 21.96 12.52 -6.92
N HIS A 390 22.66 11.43 -7.25
CA HIS A 390 23.15 11.18 -8.60
C HIS A 390 22.01 10.91 -9.59
N ASP A 391 21.03 10.11 -9.18
CA ASP A 391 19.87 9.78 -10.02
C ASP A 391 18.88 10.94 -10.12
N THR A 392 18.70 11.72 -9.04
CA THR A 392 18.00 13.02 -9.09
C THR A 392 18.64 13.94 -10.13
N LYS A 393 19.96 14.11 -10.07
CA LYS A 393 20.69 14.95 -11.01
C LYS A 393 20.53 14.47 -12.46
N THR A 394 20.58 13.15 -12.67
CA THR A 394 20.33 12.53 -13.99
C THR A 394 19.00 12.99 -14.58
N LEU A 395 17.92 12.99 -13.78
CA LEU A 395 16.59 13.39 -14.24
C LEU A 395 16.49 14.89 -14.53
N ILE A 396 17.03 15.73 -13.64
CA ILE A 396 17.02 17.20 -13.79
C ILE A 396 17.80 17.63 -15.04
N GLU A 397 18.97 17.03 -15.28
CA GLU A 397 19.84 17.39 -16.40
C GLU A 397 19.41 16.75 -17.73
N SER A 398 18.65 15.65 -17.69
CA SER A 398 18.20 14.92 -18.89
C SER A 398 17.51 15.83 -19.89
N LYS A 399 17.74 15.57 -21.19
CA LYS A 399 17.01 16.25 -22.27
C LYS A 399 15.63 15.63 -22.52
N MET A 400 15.32 14.52 -21.86
CA MET A 400 14.04 13.83 -22.01
C MET A 400 12.97 14.57 -21.20
N GLU A 401 11.85 14.89 -21.85
CA GLU A 401 10.65 15.39 -21.19
C GLU A 401 9.75 14.21 -20.82
N LEU A 402 9.14 14.26 -19.64
CA LEU A 402 8.13 13.29 -19.25
C LEU A 402 6.98 13.32 -20.26
N PRO A 403 6.56 12.16 -20.81
CA PRO A 403 5.52 12.12 -21.82
C PRO A 403 4.20 12.67 -21.28
N SER A 404 3.43 13.40 -22.10
CA SER A 404 2.13 13.94 -21.67
C SER A 404 1.12 12.86 -21.28
N GLU A 405 1.32 11.63 -21.77
CA GLU A 405 0.56 10.45 -21.40
C GLU A 405 0.74 10.08 -19.93
N TYR A 406 1.79 10.55 -19.25
CA TYR A 406 1.99 10.31 -17.82
C TYR A 406 1.11 11.21 -16.95
N ASP A 407 0.51 12.26 -17.53
CA ASP A 407 -0.41 13.18 -16.83
C ASP A 407 -1.67 12.45 -16.32
N GLN A 408 -2.02 11.31 -16.93
CA GLN A 408 -3.13 10.48 -16.45
C GLN A 408 -2.80 9.68 -15.17
N TYR A 409 -1.50 9.57 -14.84
CA TYR A 409 -0.99 8.85 -13.68
C TYR A 409 -0.52 9.79 -12.59
N PHE A 410 0.22 10.83 -12.94
CA PHE A 410 0.90 11.68 -11.98
C PHE A 410 0.31 13.09 -11.98
N ASP A 411 0.14 13.61 -10.77
CA ASP A 411 -0.38 14.94 -10.52
C ASP A 411 0.74 15.99 -10.66
N GLU A 412 0.40 17.27 -10.62
CA GLU A 412 1.40 18.33 -10.75
C GLU A 412 2.42 18.34 -9.60
N PHE A 413 1.96 18.01 -8.40
CA PHE A 413 2.76 18.18 -7.21
C PHE A 413 3.82 17.10 -7.04
N GLY A 414 3.56 15.86 -7.50
CA GLY A 414 4.47 14.73 -7.30
C GLY A 414 5.75 14.81 -8.12
N ILE A 415 5.73 15.49 -9.28
CA ILE A 415 6.74 15.31 -10.33
C ILE A 415 7.41 16.59 -10.84
N ASN A 416 6.83 17.77 -10.59
CA ASN A 416 7.25 19.01 -11.25
C ASN A 416 8.65 19.54 -10.86
N GLU A 417 9.23 19.11 -9.73
CA GLU A 417 10.57 19.57 -9.31
C GLU A 417 11.71 18.78 -9.95
N ILE A 418 11.47 17.53 -10.38
CA ILE A 418 12.52 16.58 -10.75
C ILE A 418 12.46 16.22 -12.24
N PHE A 419 11.27 16.25 -12.83
CA PHE A 419 11.08 15.96 -14.25
C PHE A 419 10.77 17.20 -15.07
N LYS A 420 11.42 17.31 -16.23
CA LYS A 420 10.99 18.27 -17.27
C LYS A 420 9.66 17.81 -17.84
N ARG A 421 8.69 18.72 -17.94
CA ARG A 421 7.39 18.48 -18.55
C ARG A 421 7.17 19.42 -19.72
N SER A 422 6.42 18.93 -20.71
CA SER A 422 5.93 19.78 -21.80
C SER A 422 5.02 20.89 -21.26
N PRO A 423 5.09 22.12 -21.81
CA PRO A 423 4.16 23.20 -21.48
C PRO A 423 2.67 22.88 -21.73
N SER A 424 2.37 21.87 -22.55
CA SER A 424 0.99 21.42 -22.84
C SER A 424 0.45 20.39 -21.84
N SER A 425 1.21 20.07 -20.80
CA SER A 425 0.87 19.06 -19.81
C SER A 425 -0.36 19.47 -19.00
N LYS A 426 -1.26 18.52 -18.76
CA LYS A 426 -2.45 18.74 -17.94
C LYS A 426 -2.06 18.72 -16.47
N THR A 427 -2.46 19.76 -15.74
CA THR A 427 -2.33 19.83 -14.29
C THR A 427 -3.59 19.33 -13.62
N TRP A 428 -3.40 18.55 -12.57
CA TRP A 428 -4.43 18.14 -11.62
C TRP A 428 -3.76 17.86 -10.29
N SER A 429 -4.55 17.79 -9.23
CA SER A 429 -4.07 17.53 -7.87
C SER A 429 -4.70 16.23 -7.35
N ASN A 430 -3.88 15.27 -6.94
CA ASN A 430 -4.39 14.00 -6.44
C ASN A 430 -4.69 14.07 -4.94
N TRP A 431 -5.81 14.72 -4.58
CA TRP A 431 -6.25 14.87 -3.19
C TRP A 431 -6.57 13.53 -2.51
N GLY A 432 -6.96 12.51 -3.29
CA GLY A 432 -7.10 11.15 -2.76
C GLY A 432 -5.76 10.61 -2.27
N LEU A 433 -4.69 10.74 -3.07
CA LEU A 433 -3.33 10.37 -2.67
C LEU A 433 -2.86 11.16 -1.44
N TYR A 434 -3.10 12.47 -1.41
CA TYR A 434 -2.83 13.31 -0.23
C TYR A 434 -3.48 12.73 1.01
N MET A 435 -4.80 12.49 0.98
CA MET A 435 -5.52 11.96 2.14
C MET A 435 -5.05 10.58 2.55
N ARG A 436 -4.66 9.72 1.60
CA ARG A 436 -4.12 8.40 1.92
C ARG A 436 -2.74 8.46 2.57
N TRP A 437 -1.90 9.41 2.18
CA TRP A 437 -0.65 9.68 2.87
C TRP A 437 -0.87 10.24 4.27
N GLU A 438 -1.90 11.06 4.50
CA GLU A 438 -2.27 11.48 5.86
C GLU A 438 -2.63 10.28 6.75
N VAL A 439 -3.37 9.29 6.24
CA VAL A 439 -3.65 8.03 6.97
C VAL A 439 -2.34 7.32 7.32
N ALA A 440 -1.43 7.19 6.35
CA ALA A 440 -0.15 6.52 6.55
C ALA A 440 0.73 7.27 7.56
N LEU A 441 0.83 8.60 7.46
CA LEU A 441 1.59 9.45 8.36
C LEU A 441 1.07 9.36 9.80
N HIS A 442 -0.25 9.33 9.98
CA HIS A 442 -0.83 9.11 11.31
C HIS A 442 -0.33 7.79 11.89
N GLU A 443 -0.46 6.67 11.17
CA GLU A 443 -0.01 5.35 11.65
C GLU A 443 1.52 5.29 11.85
N MET A 444 2.31 5.91 10.96
CA MET A 444 3.76 6.00 11.06
C MET A 444 4.18 6.70 12.35
N LYS A 445 3.61 7.87 12.66
CA LYS A 445 3.90 8.62 13.91
C LYS A 445 3.66 7.76 15.15
N GLN A 446 2.58 6.98 15.15
CA GLN A 446 2.24 6.14 16.30
C GLN A 446 3.20 4.95 16.42
N PHE A 447 3.55 4.31 15.31
CA PHE A 447 4.46 3.16 15.31
C PHE A 447 5.90 3.56 15.62
N ASP A 448 6.37 4.69 15.10
CA ASP A 448 7.73 5.22 15.35
C ASP A 448 7.94 5.60 16.82
N SER A 449 6.87 5.90 17.57
CA SER A 449 6.93 6.13 19.01
C SER A 449 7.23 4.87 19.85
N ILE A 450 7.20 3.68 19.24
CA ILE A 450 7.40 2.40 19.94
C ILE A 450 8.89 2.06 20.01
N PRO A 451 9.42 1.67 21.19
CA PRO A 451 10.78 1.16 21.30
C PRO A 451 11.02 -0.03 20.36
N VAL A 452 12.12 0.03 19.60
CA VAL A 452 12.48 -0.98 18.59
C VAL A 452 12.62 -2.38 19.18
N GLU A 453 13.10 -2.48 20.42
CA GLU A 453 13.23 -3.76 21.13
C GLU A 453 11.86 -4.39 21.42
N PHE A 454 10.85 -3.56 21.74
CA PHE A 454 9.49 -4.03 21.96
C PHE A 454 8.89 -4.55 20.67
N SER A 455 8.95 -3.76 19.59
CA SER A 455 8.34 -4.13 18.31
C SER A 455 8.96 -5.41 17.74
N ASN A 456 10.29 -5.53 17.76
CA ASN A 456 11.01 -6.72 17.32
C ASN A 456 10.64 -7.96 18.15
N LEU A 457 10.66 -7.85 19.48
CA LEU A 457 10.33 -8.97 20.35
C LEU A 457 8.87 -9.40 20.19
N PHE A 458 7.96 -8.44 20.04
CA PHE A 458 6.53 -8.69 19.86
C PHE A 458 6.25 -9.40 18.54
N ILE A 459 6.79 -8.89 17.42
CA ILE A 459 6.66 -9.51 16.09
C ILE A 459 7.23 -10.94 16.12
N LEU A 460 8.41 -11.13 16.71
CA LEU A 460 9.05 -12.45 16.80
C LEU A 460 8.22 -13.46 17.61
N LYS A 461 7.75 -13.06 18.80
CA LYS A 461 6.94 -13.94 19.66
C LYS A 461 5.59 -14.24 19.02
N TRP A 462 4.93 -13.24 18.43
CA TRP A 462 3.69 -13.43 17.67
C TRP A 462 3.88 -14.41 16.52
N GLY A 463 4.93 -14.20 15.70
CA GLY A 463 5.23 -15.03 14.53
C GLY A 463 5.31 -16.51 14.88
N LYS A 464 6.14 -16.84 15.88
CA LYS A 464 6.32 -18.23 16.36
C LYS A 464 5.02 -18.87 16.85
N ARG A 465 4.14 -18.09 17.48
CA ARG A 465 2.87 -18.60 18.03
C ARG A 465 1.87 -18.87 16.92
N VAL A 466 1.71 -17.95 15.98
CA VAL A 466 0.80 -18.12 14.85
C VAL A 466 1.27 -19.21 13.89
N GLU A 467 2.57 -19.34 13.64
CA GLU A 467 3.13 -20.48 12.89
C GLU A 467 2.72 -21.81 13.53
N LYS A 468 2.92 -21.95 14.85
CA LYS A 468 2.54 -23.16 15.58
C LYS A 468 1.04 -23.42 15.51
N MET A 469 0.20 -22.38 15.58
CA MET A 469 -1.25 -22.51 15.47
C MET A 469 -1.65 -23.04 14.09
N ILE A 470 -1.07 -22.49 13.02
CA ILE A 470 -1.30 -22.92 11.64
C ILE A 470 -0.86 -24.38 11.45
N GLU A 471 0.34 -24.77 11.93
CA GLU A 471 0.85 -26.14 11.86
C GLU A 471 -0.01 -27.15 12.63
N SER A 472 -0.57 -26.73 13.77
CA SER A 472 -1.45 -27.57 14.61
C SER A 472 -2.91 -27.57 14.16
N GLY A 473 -3.24 -26.86 13.07
CA GLY A 473 -4.61 -26.72 12.57
C GLY A 473 -5.20 -28.01 12.01
N LYS A 474 -6.45 -27.92 11.55
CA LYS A 474 -7.21 -29.06 11.00
C LYS A 474 -6.59 -29.65 9.72
N PHE A 475 -5.90 -28.81 8.94
CA PHE A 475 -5.34 -29.16 7.64
C PHE A 475 -3.84 -29.27 7.73
N LYS A 476 -3.27 -30.18 6.93
CA LYS A 476 -1.83 -30.19 6.69
C LYS A 476 -1.46 -28.95 5.89
N VAL A 477 -0.41 -28.27 6.32
CA VAL A 477 0.05 -27.02 5.74
C VAL A 477 1.55 -27.04 5.53
N ASN A 478 2.01 -26.35 4.49
CA ASN A 478 3.41 -26.07 4.25
C ASN A 478 3.67 -24.58 4.51
N ILE A 479 4.29 -24.26 5.66
CA ILE A 479 4.73 -22.89 5.96
C ILE A 479 5.98 -22.61 5.12
N LEU A 480 5.98 -21.50 4.37
CA LEU A 480 7.12 -21.13 3.55
C LEU A 480 8.19 -20.47 4.44
N LYS A 481 8.93 -21.30 5.18
CA LYS A 481 9.97 -20.90 6.13
C LYS A 481 11.25 -20.51 5.39
N GLU A 482 11.31 -19.31 4.87
CA GLU A 482 12.59 -18.74 4.42
C GLU A 482 12.79 -17.35 5.01
N SER A 483 13.84 -17.24 5.83
CA SER A 483 14.36 -15.97 6.33
C SER A 483 14.88 -15.19 5.14
N ALA A 484 14.53 -13.89 5.02
CA ALA A 484 15.35 -12.99 4.23
C ALA A 484 16.81 -13.15 4.69
N LEU A 485 17.69 -13.56 3.79
CA LEU A 485 19.12 -13.54 4.03
C LEU A 485 19.58 -12.11 3.77
N LEU A 486 19.36 -11.24 4.76
CA LEU A 486 20.15 -10.03 4.88
C LEU A 486 21.50 -10.43 5.49
N PRO A 487 22.60 -9.69 5.23
CA PRO A 487 23.91 -9.99 5.81
C PRO A 487 23.79 -10.23 7.32
N SER A 488 24.34 -11.35 7.81
CA SER A 488 24.20 -11.79 9.21
C SER A 488 24.83 -10.85 10.23
N ASP A 489 25.61 -9.87 9.77
CA ASP A 489 26.53 -9.10 10.60
C ASP A 489 26.19 -7.61 10.68
N ASP A 490 25.20 -7.12 9.92
CA ASP A 490 24.78 -5.72 9.97
C ASP A 490 23.41 -5.58 10.65
N SER A 491 23.43 -5.19 11.93
CA SER A 491 22.23 -5.07 12.76
C SER A 491 21.25 -3.99 12.28
N SER A 492 21.64 -3.19 11.27
CA SER A 492 20.93 -2.00 10.79
C SER A 492 20.04 -2.24 9.54
N LEU A 493 20.28 -3.32 8.79
CA LEU A 493 19.47 -3.69 7.61
C LEU A 493 18.38 -4.72 7.92
N SER A 494 18.10 -4.99 9.20
CA SER A 494 17.28 -6.13 9.63
C SER A 494 15.82 -6.07 9.14
N GLN A 495 15.27 -7.23 8.78
CA GLN A 495 13.84 -7.40 8.50
C GLN A 495 13.07 -7.82 9.76
N ALA A 496 11.95 -7.16 10.04
CA ALA A 496 10.97 -7.68 10.99
C ALA A 496 9.96 -8.56 10.23
N ASN A 497 10.30 -9.83 9.97
CA ASN A 497 9.41 -10.71 9.22
C ASN A 497 8.11 -10.95 10.01
N SER A 498 7.07 -10.29 9.55
CA SER A 498 5.74 -10.21 10.15
C SER A 498 4.68 -10.75 9.19
N ILE A 499 5.11 -11.51 8.17
CA ILE A 499 4.25 -12.23 7.23
C ILE A 499 4.48 -13.72 7.46
N ILE A 500 3.39 -14.46 7.67
CA ILE A 500 3.41 -15.93 7.74
C ILE A 500 2.72 -16.46 6.48
N PRO A 501 3.47 -16.72 5.40
CA PRO A 501 2.95 -17.39 4.22
C PRO A 501 2.84 -18.89 4.43
N PHE A 502 1.72 -19.48 4.03
CA PHE A 502 1.53 -20.92 4.08
C PHE A 502 0.64 -21.40 2.95
N GLU A 503 0.91 -22.61 2.49
CA GLU A 503 0.08 -23.34 1.55
C GLU A 503 -0.71 -24.41 2.30
N ILE A 504 -1.97 -24.61 1.91
CA ILE A 504 -2.81 -25.68 2.43
C ILE A 504 -2.64 -26.90 1.52
N GLU A 505 -2.24 -28.03 2.08
CA GLU A 505 -2.09 -29.27 1.33
C GLU A 505 -3.45 -29.97 1.17
N THR A 506 -4.02 -29.87 -0.02
CA THR A 506 -5.25 -30.58 -0.40
C THR A 506 -5.02 -31.47 -1.62
N THR A 507 -5.85 -32.49 -1.81
CA THR A 507 -5.87 -33.33 -3.02
C THR A 507 -7.30 -33.39 -3.56
N PRO A 508 -7.60 -32.76 -4.71
CA PRO A 508 -6.70 -31.96 -5.54
C PRO A 508 -6.26 -30.64 -4.86
N ALA A 509 -5.14 -30.06 -5.32
CA ALA A 509 -4.66 -28.77 -4.84
C ALA A 509 -5.64 -27.65 -5.22
N PHE A 510 -5.82 -26.66 -4.34
CA PHE A 510 -6.71 -25.54 -4.64
C PHE A 510 -6.22 -24.71 -5.83
N SER A 511 -7.16 -24.37 -6.71
CA SER A 511 -6.97 -23.35 -7.72
C SER A 511 -6.98 -21.94 -7.10
N GLN A 512 -6.49 -20.97 -7.88
CA GLN A 512 -6.52 -19.56 -7.46
C GLN A 512 -7.93 -19.06 -7.17
N ASP A 513 -8.92 -19.45 -7.96
CA ASP A 513 -10.28 -18.97 -7.83
C ASP A 513 -10.97 -19.50 -6.57
N GLN A 514 -10.67 -20.74 -6.18
CA GLN A 514 -11.14 -21.31 -4.91
C GLN A 514 -10.58 -20.54 -3.71
N LEU A 515 -9.28 -20.26 -3.71
CA LEU A 515 -8.67 -19.47 -2.65
C LEU A 515 -9.17 -18.01 -2.64
N LYS A 516 -9.48 -17.43 -3.81
CA LYS A 516 -10.13 -16.11 -3.89
C LYS A 516 -11.54 -16.12 -3.30
N LYS A 517 -12.32 -17.18 -3.52
CA LYS A 517 -13.64 -17.35 -2.89
C LYS A 517 -13.53 -17.45 -1.37
N ILE A 518 -12.62 -18.29 -0.87
CA ILE A 518 -12.33 -18.41 0.57
C ILE A 518 -11.91 -17.06 1.15
N HIS A 519 -10.98 -16.37 0.49
CA HIS A 519 -10.53 -15.04 0.88
C HIS A 519 -11.69 -14.02 0.95
N ALA A 520 -12.56 -13.97 -0.07
CA ALA A 520 -13.72 -13.09 -0.07
C ALA A 520 -14.67 -13.41 1.10
N ALA A 521 -14.92 -14.71 1.35
CA ALA A 521 -15.79 -15.18 2.43
C ALA A 521 -15.26 -14.86 3.84
N MET A 522 -13.94 -14.73 4.03
CA MET A 522 -13.35 -14.23 5.28
C MET A 522 -13.86 -12.83 5.65
N THR A 523 -14.17 -12.01 4.64
CA THR A 523 -14.61 -10.61 4.83
C THR A 523 -16.12 -10.46 5.03
N VAL A 524 -16.87 -11.55 5.15
CA VAL A 524 -18.33 -11.51 5.36
C VAL A 524 -18.66 -12.17 6.69
N LYS A 525 -19.64 -11.63 7.42
CA LYS A 525 -20.14 -12.24 8.66
C LYS A 525 -20.69 -13.63 8.40
N ARG A 526 -20.28 -14.60 9.23
CA ARG A 526 -20.72 -15.98 9.11
C ARG A 526 -20.81 -16.65 10.47
N PHE A 527 -21.96 -17.27 10.76
CA PHE A 527 -22.17 -18.09 11.95
C PHE A 527 -21.28 -19.36 11.87
N PRO A 528 -20.70 -19.86 12.99
CA PRO A 528 -20.94 -19.49 14.39
C PRO A 528 -20.11 -18.33 14.93
N GLU A 529 -18.98 -17.98 14.29
CA GLU A 529 -18.05 -16.96 14.81
C GLU A 529 -18.58 -15.53 14.67
N ASP A 530 -19.42 -15.25 13.67
CA ASP A 530 -20.02 -13.93 13.35
C ASP A 530 -19.01 -12.76 13.29
N ILE A 531 -17.74 -13.07 13.01
CA ILE A 531 -16.64 -12.10 12.86
C ILE A 531 -16.37 -11.77 11.39
N VAL A 532 -15.85 -10.57 11.13
CA VAL A 532 -15.34 -10.11 9.85
C VAL A 532 -13.83 -9.98 9.93
N CYS A 533 -13.11 -10.69 9.07
CA CYS A 533 -11.66 -10.79 9.14
C CYS A 533 -11.02 -10.55 7.78
N GLU A 534 -9.79 -10.04 7.79
CA GLU A 534 -8.98 -9.93 6.58
C GLU A 534 -7.70 -10.74 6.72
N ILE A 535 -7.28 -11.38 5.64
CA ILE A 535 -5.97 -12.02 5.49
C ILE A 535 -5.33 -11.54 4.19
N GLY A 536 -4.06 -11.85 3.96
CA GLY A 536 -3.44 -11.58 2.67
C GLY A 536 -4.10 -12.38 1.54
N GLN A 537 -4.26 -11.76 0.37
CA GLN A 537 -4.78 -12.44 -0.82
C GLN A 537 -3.98 -13.69 -1.18
N PRO A 538 -4.55 -14.67 -1.90
CA PRO A 538 -3.76 -15.77 -2.43
C PRO A 538 -2.69 -15.25 -3.41
N VAL A 539 -1.45 -15.69 -3.22
CA VAL A 539 -0.32 -15.37 -4.11
C VAL A 539 0.20 -16.65 -4.74
N GLN A 540 0.52 -16.61 -6.04
CA GLN A 540 1.14 -17.74 -6.71
C GLN A 540 2.60 -17.87 -6.26
N ILE A 541 3.03 -19.08 -5.89
CA ILE A 541 4.36 -19.34 -5.30
C ILE A 541 5.15 -20.43 -6.04
N SER A 542 4.60 -20.99 -7.13
CA SER A 542 5.32 -21.92 -7.99
C SER A 542 5.18 -21.54 -9.46
N THR A 543 6.20 -21.94 -10.21
CA THR A 543 6.20 -21.95 -11.67
C THR A 543 5.70 -23.30 -12.20
N GLY A 544 5.59 -23.43 -13.53
CA GLY A 544 5.21 -24.69 -14.20
C GLY A 544 3.70 -24.91 -14.35
N ASP A 545 3.34 -26.11 -14.80
CA ASP A 545 1.94 -26.49 -15.11
C ASP A 545 1.07 -26.61 -13.85
N LYS A 546 1.67 -27.04 -12.73
CA LYS A 546 1.00 -27.16 -11.43
C LYS A 546 1.24 -25.91 -10.60
N LYS A 547 0.39 -24.90 -10.81
CA LYS A 547 0.42 -23.66 -10.03
C LYS A 547 0.00 -23.92 -8.58
N ARG A 548 0.83 -23.49 -7.64
CA ARG A 548 0.62 -23.53 -6.20
C ARG A 548 0.45 -22.12 -5.65
N PHE A 549 -0.29 -21.98 -4.56
CA PHE A 549 -0.69 -20.69 -4.02
C PHE A 549 -0.55 -20.67 -2.49
N ALA A 550 -0.05 -19.56 -1.95
CA ALA A 550 0.00 -19.32 -0.51
C ALA A 550 -1.10 -18.36 -0.07
N LEU A 551 -1.71 -18.67 1.07
CA LEU A 551 -2.40 -17.72 1.93
C LEU A 551 -1.40 -17.12 2.91
N ARG A 552 -1.75 -15.96 3.48
CA ARG A 552 -0.82 -15.18 4.30
C ARG A 552 -1.55 -14.53 5.47
N VAL A 553 -1.02 -14.72 6.67
CA VAL A 553 -1.42 -13.94 7.86
C VAL A 553 -0.29 -12.97 8.16
N ALA A 554 -0.60 -11.67 8.20
CA ALA A 554 0.41 -10.64 8.40
C ALA A 554 0.07 -9.72 9.57
N LEU A 555 1.06 -9.40 10.38
CA LEU A 555 0.97 -8.38 11.42
C LEU A 555 1.31 -7.00 10.83
N GLY A 556 0.52 -5.98 11.14
CA GLY A 556 0.78 -4.59 10.76
C GLY A 556 1.27 -3.74 11.93
N ALA A 557 1.79 -2.55 11.62
CA ALA A 557 2.26 -1.54 12.57
C ALA A 557 1.20 -1.24 13.63
N LYS A 558 -0.05 -0.98 13.21
CA LYS A 558 -1.17 -0.78 14.13
C LYS A 558 -1.32 -1.88 15.19
N ASN A 559 -1.19 -3.15 14.81
CA ASN A 559 -1.36 -4.24 15.78
C ASN A 559 -0.27 -4.20 16.87
N VAL A 560 0.95 -3.81 16.49
CA VAL A 560 2.06 -3.63 17.42
C VAL A 560 1.83 -2.38 18.27
N THR A 561 1.37 -1.28 17.68
CA THR A 561 1.00 -0.04 18.38
C THR A 561 -0.07 -0.27 19.43
N ASP A 562 -1.16 -0.95 19.08
CA ASP A 562 -2.26 -1.27 19.98
C ASP A 562 -1.77 -2.15 21.14
N ALA A 563 -0.91 -3.14 20.86
CA ALA A 563 -0.29 -3.98 21.88
C ALA A 563 0.62 -3.18 22.82
N TYR A 564 1.46 -2.30 22.28
CA TYR A 564 2.37 -1.45 23.05
C TYR A 564 1.58 -0.52 23.99
N ARG A 565 0.59 0.20 23.47
CA ARG A 565 -0.30 1.05 24.27
C ARG A 565 -1.03 0.26 25.35
N GLY A 566 -1.46 -0.97 25.03
CA GLY A 566 -2.08 -1.88 25.98
C GLY A 566 -1.20 -2.17 27.20
N THR A 567 0.14 -2.10 27.07
CA THR A 567 1.07 -2.36 28.18
C THR A 567 1.04 -1.33 29.31
N SER A 568 0.41 -0.17 29.08
CA SER A 568 0.07 0.78 30.15
C SER A 568 -0.89 0.21 31.19
N SER A 569 -1.68 -0.80 30.81
CA SER A 569 -2.76 -1.39 31.61
C SER A 569 -2.60 -2.90 31.82
N TYR A 570 -1.72 -3.55 31.06
CA TYR A 570 -1.54 -5.00 31.00
C TYR A 570 -0.05 -5.33 30.87
N ASN A 571 0.36 -6.56 31.13
CA ASN A 571 1.75 -6.94 30.85
C ASN A 571 1.90 -7.31 29.35
N PHE A 572 3.15 -7.43 28.90
CA PHE A 572 3.49 -7.79 27.52
C PHE A 572 2.80 -9.08 27.07
N ASP A 573 2.83 -10.13 27.90
CA ASP A 573 2.33 -11.46 27.52
C ASP A 573 0.79 -11.47 27.46
N ASP A 574 0.10 -10.68 28.27
CA ASP A 574 -1.37 -10.49 28.19
C ASP A 574 -1.78 -9.83 26.87
N CYS A 575 -1.04 -8.79 26.45
CA CYS A 575 -1.25 -8.12 25.16
C CYS A 575 -1.00 -9.06 23.99
N LEU A 576 0.04 -9.90 24.07
CA LEU A 576 0.32 -10.93 23.08
C LEU A 576 -0.79 -11.99 23.04
N GLU A 577 -1.19 -12.54 24.19
CA GLU A 577 -2.23 -13.56 24.27
C GLU A 577 -3.60 -13.04 23.81
N TYR A 578 -3.92 -11.77 24.02
CA TYR A 578 -5.10 -11.14 23.43
C TYR A 578 -5.08 -11.23 21.90
N LEU A 579 -3.95 -10.90 21.28
CA LEU A 579 -3.79 -10.95 19.84
C LEU A 579 -3.84 -12.39 19.31
N ILE A 580 -3.20 -13.33 20.00
CA ILE A 580 -3.22 -14.77 19.68
C ILE A 580 -4.64 -15.34 19.74
N ASN A 581 -5.46 -14.92 20.71
CA ASN A 581 -6.86 -15.34 20.78
C ASN A 581 -7.68 -14.84 19.57
N ASN A 582 -7.39 -13.63 19.08
CA ASN A 582 -8.02 -13.13 17.85
C ASN A 582 -7.58 -13.94 16.62
N ASP A 583 -6.29 -14.25 16.53
CA ASP A 583 -5.72 -15.08 15.46
C ASP A 583 -6.30 -16.50 15.47
N GLN A 584 -6.60 -17.07 16.64
CA GLN A 584 -7.24 -18.38 16.73
C GLN A 584 -8.63 -18.38 16.10
N LYS A 585 -9.46 -17.38 16.41
CA LYS A 585 -10.81 -17.25 15.83
C LYS A 585 -10.76 -17.04 14.33
N LEU A 586 -9.83 -16.19 13.87
CA LEU A 586 -9.59 -15.96 12.45
C LEU A 586 -9.19 -17.25 11.73
N LEU A 587 -8.24 -18.02 12.28
CA LEU A 587 -7.79 -19.29 11.69
C LEU A 587 -8.87 -20.36 11.72
N ASN A 588 -9.69 -20.43 12.78
CA ASN A 588 -10.84 -21.32 12.83
C ASN A 588 -11.80 -21.04 11.67
N LYS A 589 -12.18 -19.76 11.49
CA LYS A 589 -13.04 -19.34 10.37
C LYS A 589 -12.42 -19.71 9.02
N LEU A 590 -11.11 -19.48 8.84
CA LEU A 590 -10.41 -19.82 7.61
C LEU A 590 -10.48 -21.33 7.33
N PHE A 591 -10.17 -22.16 8.32
CA PHE A 591 -10.15 -23.60 8.15
C PHE A 591 -11.56 -24.18 7.98
N ASP A 592 -12.60 -23.59 8.57
CA ASP A 592 -13.98 -23.99 8.31
C ASP A 592 -14.39 -23.70 6.86
N LEU A 593 -14.00 -22.54 6.31
CA LEU A 593 -14.24 -22.21 4.89
C LEU A 593 -13.47 -23.14 3.94
N VAL A 594 -12.25 -23.52 4.33
CA VAL A 594 -11.44 -24.50 3.60
C VAL A 594 -12.12 -25.87 3.60
N GLU A 595 -12.62 -26.31 4.76
CA GLU A 595 -13.35 -27.57 4.91
C GLU A 595 -14.61 -27.62 4.04
N GLU A 596 -15.38 -26.54 4.01
CA GLU A 596 -16.55 -26.42 3.14
C GLU A 596 -16.19 -26.51 1.66
N GLU A 597 -15.12 -25.82 1.22
CA GLU A 597 -14.68 -25.88 -0.17
C GLU A 597 -14.16 -27.29 -0.50
N VAL A 598 -13.44 -27.97 0.39
CA VAL A 598 -13.04 -29.37 0.17
C VAL A 598 -14.27 -30.26 0.01
N ASN A 599 -15.26 -30.14 0.90
CA ASN A 599 -16.48 -30.94 0.88
C ASN A 599 -17.35 -30.67 -0.36
N ALA A 600 -17.36 -29.44 -0.88
CA ALA A 600 -18.08 -29.09 -2.11
C ALA A 600 -17.45 -29.70 -3.38
N ASN A 601 -16.17 -30.12 -3.31
CA ASN A 601 -15.43 -30.71 -4.43
C ASN A 601 -15.33 -32.24 -4.37
N GLN A 602 -15.84 -32.87 -3.31
CA GLN A 602 -16.02 -34.33 -3.18
C GLN A 602 -17.43 -34.72 -3.63
#